data_AF-A0A178EJQ1-F1
#
_entry.id   AF-A0A178EJQ1-F1
#
_cell.length_a   1.000
_cell.length_b   1.000
_cell.length_c   1.000
_cell.angle_alpha   90.00
_cell.angle_beta   90.00
_cell.angle_gamma   90.00
#
_symmetry.space_group_name_H-M   'P 1'
#
loop_
_entity.id
_entity.type
_entity.pdbx_description
1 polymer ?
#
loop_
_entity_poly.entity_id
_entity_poly.type
_entity_poly.pdbx_seq_one_letter_code
_entity_poly.pdbx_strand_id
1 'polypeptide(L)'
;DNDNLKETYDHVTVGIAVPESAMKDFIAWNLEREHGDLGLGSSARKPPLSPLGKSLVSRMASKSVQKHANDVLDSAGGHIGMAKARLDLIHNMESLEGIETRRDQLPANIVTMFDSGIRRMEQQPRPQSEIALHAIAAASSDIRGISIPVLREKLVNIGAAETRSGEDVLEATKGFLLGTLRDDPQKVAVFHSSFYFYIAERYNQAIHRASLQINRKTPRFEPQNVPGMPGKATPLKIARSATMPVVDETPKRFISRKNTREWH
;
A
#
# COMPACT_ATOMS: atom_id res chain seq x y z
N ASP A 1 20.75 -7.38 39.15
CA ASP A 1 19.41 -7.07 39.66
C ASP A 1 18.51 -6.79 38.46
N ASN A 2 17.95 -7.86 37.86
CA ASN A 2 17.18 -7.81 36.61
C ASN A 2 15.66 -7.88 36.86
N ASP A 3 15.23 -7.80 38.12
CA ASP A 3 13.84 -7.96 38.54
C ASP A 3 12.91 -6.83 38.08
N ASN A 4 13.46 -5.77 37.46
CA ASN A 4 12.72 -4.64 36.90
C ASN A 4 12.51 -4.69 35.38
N LEU A 5 12.95 -5.75 34.67
CA LEU A 5 12.71 -5.93 33.23
C LEU A 5 11.43 -6.72 32.96
N LYS A 6 10.30 -6.32 33.56
CA LYS A 6 8.99 -6.83 33.16
C LYS A 6 8.42 -5.94 32.05
N GLU A 7 8.68 -6.32 30.79
CA GLU A 7 7.80 -5.92 29.69
C GLU A 7 6.42 -6.50 29.97
N THR A 8 5.49 -5.63 30.38
CA THR A 8 4.09 -5.97 30.53
C THR A 8 3.50 -5.97 29.12
N TYR A 9 3.52 -7.14 28.47
CA TYR A 9 2.83 -7.33 27.19
C TYR A 9 1.33 -7.18 27.40
N ASP A 10 0.79 -5.96 27.26
CA ASP A 10 -0.65 -5.70 27.38
C ASP A 10 -1.43 -6.13 26.12
N HIS A 11 -0.72 -6.37 24.99
CA HIS A 11 -1.35 -6.67 23.71
C HIS A 11 -0.62 -7.79 22.95
N VAL A 12 -1.28 -8.94 22.80
CA VAL A 12 -0.87 -10.00 21.86
C VAL A 12 -1.77 -9.93 20.64
N THR A 13 -1.23 -9.53 19.50
CA THR A 13 -1.94 -9.58 18.22
C THR A 13 -2.00 -11.02 17.74
N VAL A 14 -3.07 -11.73 18.08
CA VAL A 14 -3.31 -13.09 17.58
C VAL A 14 -3.90 -13.00 16.18
N GLY A 15 -3.12 -13.42 15.18
CA GLY A 15 -3.61 -13.59 13.82
C GLY A 15 -4.52 -14.81 13.73
N ILE A 16 -5.83 -14.61 13.85
CA ILE A 16 -6.82 -15.66 13.64
C ILE A 16 -7.04 -15.81 12.13
N ALA A 17 -6.25 -16.66 11.49
CA ALA A 17 -6.46 -17.07 10.10
C ALA A 17 -7.35 -18.31 10.07
N VAL A 18 -8.38 -18.30 9.22
CA VAL A 18 -9.22 -19.47 8.99
C VAL A 18 -8.44 -20.46 8.13
N PRO A 19 -8.38 -21.76 8.50
CA PRO A 19 -7.75 -22.78 7.67
C PRO A 19 -8.32 -22.80 6.25
N GLU A 20 -7.45 -23.04 5.27
CA GLU A 20 -7.81 -22.96 3.86
C GLU A 20 -8.99 -23.88 3.49
N SER A 21 -9.06 -25.10 4.05
CA SER A 21 -10.18 -26.03 3.83
C SER A 21 -11.51 -25.45 4.30
N ALA A 22 -11.56 -24.93 5.53
CA ALA A 22 -12.76 -24.31 6.07
C ALA A 22 -13.16 -23.04 5.28
N MET A 23 -12.18 -22.29 4.74
CA MET A 23 -12.46 -21.15 3.88
C MET A 23 -13.05 -21.58 2.53
N LYS A 24 -12.53 -22.65 1.92
CA LYS A 24 -13.11 -23.23 0.68
C LYS A 24 -14.54 -23.67 0.91
N ASP A 25 -14.80 -24.35 2.02
CA ASP A 25 -16.15 -24.80 2.39
C ASP A 25 -17.10 -23.61 2.58
N PHE A 26 -16.63 -22.54 3.25
CA PHE A 26 -17.40 -21.31 3.43
C PHE A 26 -17.74 -20.63 2.09
N ILE A 27 -16.76 -20.50 1.19
CA ILE A 27 -16.94 -19.89 -0.14
C ILE A 27 -17.92 -20.72 -0.96
N ALA A 28 -17.73 -22.04 -1.02
CA ALA A 28 -18.61 -22.96 -1.75
C ALA A 28 -20.04 -22.91 -1.20
N TRP A 29 -20.19 -22.97 0.13
CA TRP A 29 -21.49 -22.87 0.79
C TRP A 29 -22.20 -21.57 0.46
N ASN A 30 -21.50 -20.43 0.47
CA ASN A 30 -22.12 -19.13 0.23
C ASN A 30 -22.53 -18.96 -1.24
N LEU A 31 -21.66 -19.35 -2.18
CA LEU A 31 -21.97 -19.29 -3.61
C LEU A 31 -23.15 -20.18 -3.99
N GLU A 32 -23.19 -21.43 -3.51
CA GLU A 32 -24.26 -22.37 -3.85
C GLU A 32 -25.58 -22.07 -3.13
N ARG A 33 -25.53 -21.47 -1.93
CA ARG A 33 -26.72 -20.99 -1.23
C ARG A 33 -27.44 -19.88 -1.99
N GLU A 34 -26.70 -19.01 -2.67
CA GLU A 34 -27.28 -17.87 -3.40
C GLU A 34 -27.62 -18.22 -4.86
N HIS A 35 -26.72 -18.91 -5.55
CA HIS A 35 -26.80 -19.08 -7.01
C HIS A 35 -27.26 -20.46 -7.48
N GLY A 36 -27.53 -21.38 -6.55
CA GLY A 36 -27.96 -22.75 -6.85
C GLY A 36 -26.79 -23.72 -6.98
N ASP A 37 -27.03 -24.91 -7.53
CA ASP A 37 -25.99 -25.94 -7.62
C ASP A 37 -24.93 -25.62 -8.68
N LEU A 38 -23.76 -25.17 -8.22
CA LEU A 38 -22.63 -24.80 -9.07
C LEU A 38 -21.61 -25.94 -9.22
N GLY A 39 -21.82 -27.09 -8.56
CA GLY A 39 -20.89 -28.21 -8.57
C GLY A 39 -19.66 -28.01 -7.68
N LEU A 40 -19.74 -27.12 -6.67
CA LEU A 40 -18.69 -26.90 -5.66
C LEU A 40 -18.82 -27.88 -4.48
N GLY A 41 -19.93 -28.63 -4.41
CA GLY A 41 -20.08 -29.74 -3.46
C GLY A 41 -20.38 -29.31 -2.03
N SER A 42 -20.95 -28.12 -1.82
CA SER A 42 -21.29 -27.64 -0.49
C SER A 42 -22.55 -28.31 0.09
N SER A 43 -22.66 -28.24 1.42
CA SER A 43 -23.83 -28.69 2.18
C SER A 43 -24.98 -27.66 2.23
N ALA A 44 -24.91 -26.57 1.46
CA ALA A 44 -25.92 -25.52 1.47
C ALA A 44 -27.28 -26.01 0.95
N ARG A 45 -28.37 -25.37 1.40
CA ARG A 45 -29.68 -25.52 0.76
C ARG A 45 -29.66 -24.75 -0.56
N LYS A 46 -29.58 -25.47 -1.67
CA LYS A 46 -29.39 -24.91 -3.01
C LYS A 46 -30.72 -24.46 -3.62
N PRO A 47 -30.90 -23.18 -3.97
CA PRO A 47 -32.06 -22.71 -4.73
C PRO A 47 -31.97 -23.13 -6.21
N PRO A 48 -33.02 -22.88 -7.01
CA PRO A 48 -32.91 -22.93 -8.46
C PRO A 48 -31.81 -21.98 -8.96
N LEU A 49 -31.17 -22.34 -10.09
CA LEU A 49 -30.08 -21.54 -10.64
C LEU A 49 -30.51 -20.10 -10.93
N SER A 50 -29.83 -19.15 -10.29
CA SER A 50 -29.92 -17.71 -10.60
C SER A 50 -29.43 -17.41 -12.03
N PRO A 51 -29.68 -16.22 -12.60
CA PRO A 51 -29.12 -15.84 -13.90
C PRO A 51 -27.59 -16.04 -13.96
N LEU A 52 -26.88 -15.56 -12.94
CA LEU A 52 -25.44 -15.76 -12.81
C LEU A 52 -25.07 -17.24 -12.67
N GLY A 53 -25.81 -18.01 -11.86
CA GLY A 53 -25.61 -19.45 -11.69
C GLY A 53 -25.72 -20.21 -13.02
N LYS A 54 -26.70 -19.85 -13.86
CA LYS A 54 -26.84 -20.42 -15.22
C LYS A 54 -25.64 -20.08 -16.10
N SER A 55 -25.14 -18.83 -16.05
CA SER A 55 -23.94 -18.42 -16.79
C SER A 55 -22.71 -19.20 -16.35
N LEU A 56 -22.52 -19.36 -15.04
CA LEU A 56 -21.41 -20.06 -14.40
C LEU A 56 -21.36 -21.56 -14.73
N VAL A 57 -22.51 -22.23 -14.78
CA VAL A 57 -22.62 -23.68 -15.07
C VAL A 57 -22.66 -23.98 -16.58
N SER A 58 -22.85 -22.96 -17.43
CA SER A 58 -22.91 -23.16 -18.89
C SER A 58 -21.66 -23.86 -19.42
N ARG A 59 -21.83 -24.73 -20.43
CA ARG A 59 -20.72 -25.56 -21.00
C ARG A 59 -19.53 -24.75 -21.53
N MET A 60 -19.73 -23.47 -21.85
CA MET A 60 -18.66 -22.56 -22.26
C MET A 60 -17.84 -22.01 -21.08
N ALA A 61 -18.39 -22.08 -19.86
CA ALA A 61 -17.84 -21.49 -18.64
C ALA A 61 -17.51 -22.52 -17.55
N SER A 62 -17.46 -23.82 -17.85
CA SER A 62 -17.32 -24.90 -16.84
C SER A 62 -16.05 -24.86 -15.99
N LYS A 63 -15.02 -24.09 -16.39
CA LYS A 63 -13.82 -23.82 -15.57
C LYS A 63 -13.86 -22.48 -14.82
N SER A 64 -14.90 -21.68 -15.01
CA SER A 64 -15.01 -20.32 -14.44
C SER A 64 -15.38 -20.34 -12.96
N VAL A 65 -16.25 -21.25 -12.52
CA VAL A 65 -16.73 -21.27 -11.13
C VAL A 65 -15.60 -21.54 -10.15
N GLN A 66 -14.83 -22.61 -10.39
CA GLN A 66 -13.69 -22.94 -9.53
C GLN A 66 -12.63 -21.86 -9.57
N LYS A 67 -12.40 -21.24 -10.74
CA LYS A 67 -11.48 -20.10 -10.89
C LYS A 67 -11.93 -18.93 -10.02
N HIS A 68 -13.20 -18.53 -10.07
CA HIS A 68 -13.72 -17.43 -9.26
C HIS A 68 -13.73 -17.74 -7.77
N ALA A 69 -14.04 -18.98 -7.38
CA ALA A 69 -13.95 -19.42 -5.99
C ALA A 69 -12.50 -19.35 -5.47
N ASN A 70 -11.52 -19.77 -6.29
CA ASN A 70 -10.10 -19.65 -5.96
C ASN A 70 -9.65 -18.18 -5.91
N ASP A 71 -10.11 -17.34 -6.83
CA ASP A 71 -9.81 -15.90 -6.82
C ASP A 71 -10.29 -15.23 -5.52
N VAL A 72 -11.48 -15.61 -5.03
CA VAL A 72 -12.00 -15.14 -3.74
C VAL A 72 -11.15 -15.67 -2.58
N LEU A 73 -10.77 -16.94 -2.61
CA LEU A 73 -9.93 -17.57 -1.60
C LEU A 73 -8.57 -16.86 -1.48
N ASP A 74 -7.89 -16.65 -2.60
CA ASP A 74 -6.59 -15.99 -2.67
C ASP A 74 -6.70 -14.53 -2.19
N SER A 75 -7.77 -13.84 -2.60
CA SER A 75 -8.04 -12.46 -2.18
C SER A 75 -8.41 -12.33 -0.71
N ALA A 76 -8.93 -13.39 -0.08
CA ALA A 76 -9.36 -13.36 1.31
C ALA A 76 -8.21 -13.52 2.30
N GLY A 77 -7.10 -14.14 1.90
CA GLY A 77 -5.90 -14.28 2.74
C GLY A 77 -6.16 -14.92 4.12
N GLY A 78 -7.15 -15.81 4.22
CA GLY A 78 -7.56 -16.44 5.49
C GLY A 78 -8.51 -15.59 6.37
N HIS A 79 -8.92 -14.40 5.91
CA HIS A 79 -9.88 -13.54 6.62
C HIS A 79 -11.31 -13.73 6.08
N ILE A 80 -12.19 -14.27 6.91
CA ILE A 80 -13.59 -14.54 6.53
C ILE A 80 -14.36 -13.25 6.15
N GLY A 81 -14.03 -12.13 6.79
CA GLY A 81 -14.64 -10.83 6.45
C GLY A 81 -14.28 -10.36 5.04
N MET A 82 -13.04 -10.59 4.60
CA MET A 82 -12.58 -10.27 3.24
C MET A 82 -13.26 -11.19 2.22
N ALA A 83 -13.32 -12.50 2.51
CA ALA A 83 -14.06 -13.46 1.69
C ALA A 83 -15.52 -13.06 1.52
N LYS A 84 -16.21 -12.73 2.62
CA LYS A 84 -17.61 -12.30 2.59
C LYS A 84 -17.79 -11.02 1.77
N ALA A 85 -16.94 -10.01 1.97
CA ALA A 85 -17.02 -8.76 1.20
C ALA A 85 -16.88 -8.97 -0.31
N ARG A 86 -16.00 -9.89 -0.72
CA ARG A 86 -15.82 -10.29 -2.13
C ARG A 86 -17.03 -11.06 -2.66
N LEU A 87 -17.58 -11.98 -1.87
CA LEU A 87 -18.78 -12.73 -2.23
C LEU A 87 -19.99 -11.82 -2.38
N ASP A 88 -20.16 -10.85 -1.49
CA ASP A 88 -21.23 -9.85 -1.56
C ASP A 88 -21.16 -9.04 -2.87
N LEU A 89 -19.96 -8.78 -3.43
CA LEU A 89 -19.85 -8.18 -4.77
C LEU A 89 -20.36 -9.13 -5.87
N ILE A 90 -19.97 -10.42 -5.80
CA ILE A 90 -20.36 -11.43 -6.79
C ILE A 90 -21.88 -11.64 -6.78
N HIS A 91 -22.50 -11.68 -5.60
CA HIS A 91 -23.94 -11.89 -5.45
C HIS A 91 -24.78 -10.80 -6.12
N ASN A 92 -24.24 -9.59 -6.23
CA ASN A 92 -24.89 -8.47 -6.92
C ASN A 92 -24.65 -8.46 -8.45
N MET A 93 -23.94 -9.44 -9.01
CA MET A 93 -23.68 -9.51 -10.45
C MET A 93 -24.70 -10.38 -11.17
N GLU A 94 -25.09 -9.96 -12.38
CA GLU A 94 -26.01 -10.72 -13.24
C GLU A 94 -25.27 -11.60 -14.27
N SER A 95 -23.98 -11.33 -14.52
CA SER A 95 -23.20 -11.99 -15.57
C SER A 95 -21.74 -12.24 -15.18
N LEU A 96 -21.09 -13.15 -15.90
CA LEU A 96 -19.67 -13.46 -15.76
C LEU A 96 -18.77 -12.25 -16.06
N GLU A 97 -19.12 -11.49 -17.11
CA GLU A 97 -18.39 -10.28 -17.52
C GLU A 97 -18.39 -9.22 -16.40
N GLY A 98 -19.49 -9.11 -15.65
CA GLY A 98 -19.56 -8.22 -14.49
C GLY A 98 -18.57 -8.61 -13.37
N ILE A 99 -18.37 -9.92 -13.16
CA ILE A 99 -17.37 -10.43 -12.20
C ILE A 99 -15.96 -10.10 -12.68
N GLU A 100 -15.66 -10.36 -13.96
CA GLU A 100 -14.32 -10.13 -14.52
C GLU A 100 -13.94 -8.65 -14.50
N THR A 101 -14.89 -7.75 -14.85
CA THR A 101 -14.66 -6.30 -14.85
C THR A 101 -14.33 -5.74 -13.46
N ARG A 102 -14.83 -6.37 -12.40
CA ARG A 102 -14.65 -5.92 -11.00
C ARG A 102 -13.67 -6.78 -10.20
N ARG A 103 -12.97 -7.70 -10.86
CA ARG A 103 -12.05 -8.64 -10.21
C ARG A 103 -10.96 -7.90 -9.41
N ASP A 104 -10.39 -6.87 -10.01
CA ASP A 104 -9.29 -6.11 -9.41
C ASP A 104 -9.78 -5.02 -8.44
N GLN A 105 -11.04 -4.60 -8.55
CA GLN A 105 -11.59 -3.54 -7.70
C GLN A 105 -11.77 -4.01 -6.25
N LEU A 106 -11.32 -3.21 -5.27
CA LEU A 106 -11.60 -3.51 -3.87
C LEU A 106 -13.08 -3.30 -3.51
N PRO A 107 -13.70 -4.19 -2.71
CA PRO A 107 -15.06 -3.99 -2.23
C PRO A 107 -15.21 -2.69 -1.44
N ALA A 108 -16.32 -1.96 -1.64
CA ALA A 108 -16.54 -0.64 -1.04
C ALA A 108 -16.50 -0.66 0.50
N ASN A 109 -16.97 -1.74 1.12
CA ASN A 109 -16.89 -1.92 2.57
C ASN A 109 -15.44 -2.10 3.06
N ILE A 110 -14.58 -2.77 2.29
CA ILE A 110 -13.15 -2.90 2.59
C ILE A 110 -12.44 -1.55 2.47
N VAL A 111 -12.73 -0.80 1.40
CA VAL A 111 -12.23 0.58 1.23
C VAL A 111 -12.67 1.45 2.42
N THR A 112 -13.94 1.39 2.80
CA THR A 112 -14.50 2.15 3.94
C THR A 112 -13.84 1.77 5.27
N MET A 113 -13.57 0.47 5.48
CA MET A 113 -12.88 -0.02 6.67
C MET A 113 -11.45 0.53 6.74
N PHE A 114 -10.72 0.49 5.61
CA PHE A 114 -9.37 1.06 5.53
C PHE A 114 -9.38 2.57 5.75
N ASP A 115 -10.27 3.31 5.07
CA ASP A 115 -10.44 4.75 5.28
C ASP A 115 -10.68 5.08 6.76
N SER A 116 -11.56 4.33 7.42
CA SER A 116 -11.85 4.51 8.85
C SER A 116 -10.66 4.18 9.75
N GLY A 117 -9.82 3.23 9.35
CA GLY A 117 -8.54 2.95 10.03
C GLY A 117 -7.54 4.08 9.88
N ILE A 118 -7.35 4.58 8.65
CA ILE A 118 -6.43 5.69 8.36
C ILE A 118 -6.88 6.97 9.06
N ARG A 119 -8.18 7.30 9.04
CA ARG A 119 -8.71 8.46 9.77
C ARG A 119 -8.43 8.40 11.28
N ARG A 120 -8.50 7.21 11.88
CA ARG A 120 -8.13 7.02 13.29
C ARG A 120 -6.64 7.26 13.53
N MET A 121 -5.77 6.95 12.57
CA MET A 121 -4.34 7.30 12.64
C MET A 121 -4.09 8.80 12.46
N GLU A 122 -4.86 9.46 11.61
CA GLU A 122 -4.79 10.93 11.42
C GLU A 122 -5.22 11.69 12.68
N GLN A 123 -6.08 11.11 13.51
CA GLN A 123 -6.54 11.69 14.78
C GLN A 123 -5.56 11.50 15.95
N GLN A 124 -4.50 10.70 15.78
CA GLN A 124 -3.45 10.55 16.79
C GLN A 124 -2.65 11.86 16.95
N PRO A 125 -1.91 12.05 18.06
CA PRO A 125 -0.95 13.12 18.19
C PRO A 125 -0.03 13.21 16.96
N ARG A 126 0.25 14.43 16.51
CA ARG A 126 0.92 14.68 15.22
C ARG A 126 2.19 13.84 15.00
N PRO A 127 3.11 13.68 15.96
CA PRO A 127 4.29 12.85 15.77
C PRO A 127 3.96 11.37 15.47
N GLN A 128 2.99 10.80 16.19
CA GLN A 128 2.54 9.42 16.00
C GLN A 128 1.82 9.24 14.66
N SER A 129 0.97 10.22 14.30
CA SER A 129 0.27 10.21 13.02
C SER A 129 1.24 10.26 11.83
N GLU A 130 2.25 11.14 11.91
CA GLU A 130 3.29 11.25 10.90
C GLU A 130 4.11 9.96 10.80
N ILE A 131 4.52 9.36 11.92
CA ILE A 131 5.19 8.05 11.93
C ILE A 131 4.31 6.98 11.26
N ALA A 132 3.04 6.89 11.63
CA ALA A 132 2.13 5.87 11.12
C ALA A 132 1.96 5.95 9.59
N LEU A 133 1.62 7.13 9.07
CA LEU A 133 1.37 7.32 7.63
C LEU A 133 2.63 7.10 6.79
N HIS A 134 3.78 7.59 7.25
CA HIS A 134 5.05 7.41 6.55
C HIS A 134 5.53 5.97 6.61
N ALA A 135 5.40 5.31 7.76
CA ALA A 135 5.75 3.91 7.89
C ALA A 135 4.90 3.02 6.99
N ILE A 136 3.59 3.25 6.93
CA ILE A 136 2.69 2.56 6.00
C ILE A 136 3.15 2.77 4.56
N ALA A 137 3.41 4.02 4.16
CA ALA A 137 3.84 4.34 2.81
C ALA A 137 5.19 3.70 2.42
N ALA A 138 6.13 3.59 3.37
CA ALA A 138 7.40 2.89 3.14
C ALA A 138 7.22 1.37 3.07
N ALA A 139 6.50 0.79 4.02
CA ALA A 139 6.28 -0.65 4.10
C ALA A 139 5.46 -1.18 2.92
N SER A 140 4.59 -0.35 2.32
CA SER A 140 3.80 -0.72 1.14
C SER A 140 4.56 -0.62 -0.19
N SER A 141 5.85 -0.27 -0.19
CA SER A 141 6.65 -0.20 -1.42
C SER A 141 6.97 -1.59 -2.00
N ASP A 142 7.03 -2.62 -1.16
CA ASP A 142 7.15 -4.04 -1.52
C ASP A 142 6.11 -4.82 -0.71
N ILE A 143 5.41 -5.78 -1.32
CA ILE A 143 4.42 -6.61 -0.62
C ILE A 143 5.05 -7.42 0.54
N ARG A 144 6.35 -7.69 0.47
CA ARG A 144 7.13 -8.36 1.53
C ARG A 144 7.53 -7.42 2.67
N GLY A 145 7.16 -6.14 2.58
CA GLY A 145 7.48 -5.13 3.58
C GLY A 145 8.89 -4.55 3.46
N ILE A 146 9.32 -3.88 4.52
CA ILE A 146 10.60 -3.17 4.64
C ILE A 146 11.31 -3.59 5.92
N SER A 147 12.64 -3.68 5.91
CA SER A 147 13.40 -3.95 7.14
C SER A 147 13.33 -2.78 8.12
N ILE A 148 13.24 -3.08 9.42
CA ILE A 148 13.16 -2.06 10.48
C ILE A 148 14.33 -1.07 10.39
N PRO A 149 15.59 -1.48 10.19
CA PRO A 149 16.70 -0.52 10.09
C PRO A 149 16.53 0.49 8.93
N VAL A 150 16.12 0.00 7.75
CA VAL A 150 15.93 0.86 6.56
C VAL A 150 14.72 1.78 6.75
N LEU A 151 13.65 1.27 7.37
CA LEU A 151 12.49 2.08 7.71
C LEU A 151 12.85 3.21 8.67
N ARG A 152 13.62 2.92 9.72
CA ARG A 152 14.08 3.93 10.69
C ARG A 152 14.92 5.01 10.01
N GLU A 153 15.86 4.63 9.15
CA GLU A 153 16.65 5.60 8.39
C GLU A 153 15.76 6.54 7.57
N LYS A 154 14.77 5.99 6.86
CA LYS A 154 13.79 6.78 6.10
C LYS A 154 12.97 7.73 6.96
N LEU A 155 12.52 7.29 8.13
CA LEU A 155 11.76 8.10 9.08
C LEU A 155 12.60 9.23 9.69
N VAL A 156 13.86 8.95 10.05
CA VAL A 156 14.79 9.98 10.55
C VAL A 156 15.03 11.06 9.48
N ASN A 157 15.22 10.67 8.22
CA ASN A 157 15.48 11.60 7.12
C ASN A 157 14.33 12.59 6.84
N ILE A 158 13.10 12.25 7.24
CA ILE A 158 11.93 13.14 7.11
C ILE A 158 11.63 13.93 8.39
N GLY A 159 12.47 13.83 9.41
CA GLY A 159 12.32 14.54 10.69
C GLY A 159 11.49 13.80 11.74
N ALA A 160 11.09 12.55 11.51
CA ALA A 160 10.42 11.71 12.50
C ALA A 160 11.43 11.05 13.47
N ALA A 161 12.27 11.89 14.10
CA ALA A 161 13.38 11.47 14.96
C ALA A 161 12.94 10.80 16.27
N GLU A 162 11.65 10.90 16.64
CA GLU A 162 11.10 10.32 17.86
C GLU A 162 10.87 8.80 17.79
N THR A 163 11.08 8.17 16.62
CA THR A 163 10.90 6.72 16.47
C THR A 163 12.06 5.95 17.12
N ARG A 164 11.86 5.46 18.35
CA ARG A 164 12.91 4.81 19.16
C ARG A 164 13.11 3.36 18.74
N SER A 165 12.04 2.67 18.33
CA SER A 165 12.10 1.26 17.94
C SER A 165 11.06 0.86 16.86
N GLY A 166 11.11 -0.40 16.41
CA GLY A 166 10.12 -0.92 15.46
C GLY A 166 8.73 -1.08 16.09
N GLU A 167 8.68 -1.28 17.39
CA GLU A 167 7.46 -1.38 18.19
C GLU A 167 6.69 -0.06 18.19
N ASP A 168 7.38 1.09 18.30
CA ASP A 168 6.75 2.42 18.17
C ASP A 168 6.00 2.55 16.83
N VAL A 169 6.56 1.99 15.75
CA VAL A 169 5.92 1.97 14.42
C VAL A 169 4.68 1.08 14.42
N LEU A 170 4.79 -0.13 14.99
CA LEU A 170 3.66 -1.07 15.05
C LEU A 170 2.52 -0.51 15.91
N GLU A 171 2.84 0.16 17.01
CA GLU A 171 1.87 0.82 17.88
C GLU A 171 1.18 1.99 17.18
N ALA A 172 1.94 2.87 16.52
CA ALA A 172 1.41 4.02 15.81
C ALA A 172 0.49 3.60 14.65
N THR A 173 0.81 2.48 13.99
CA THR A 173 0.02 1.94 12.86
C THR A 173 -1.17 1.07 13.28
N LYS A 174 -1.36 0.82 14.58
CA LYS A 174 -2.55 0.16 15.16
C LYS A 174 -2.95 -1.14 14.44
N GLY A 175 -1.97 -1.97 14.09
CA GLY A 175 -2.18 -3.28 13.47
C GLY A 175 -2.37 -3.27 11.94
N PHE A 176 -2.21 -2.13 11.28
CA PHE A 176 -2.14 -2.06 9.81
C PHE A 176 -0.78 -2.50 9.26
N LEU A 177 0.24 -2.48 10.10
CA LEU A 177 1.51 -3.12 9.85
C LEU A 177 1.75 -4.25 10.86
N LEU A 178 2.43 -5.30 10.42
CA LEU A 178 2.83 -6.45 11.23
C LEU A 178 4.33 -6.67 11.10
N GLY A 179 4.98 -6.99 12.22
CA GLY A 179 6.36 -7.44 12.24
C GLY A 179 6.47 -8.88 11.74
N THR A 180 7.48 -9.18 10.93
CA THR A 180 7.82 -10.56 10.60
C THR A 180 8.62 -11.18 11.74
N LEU A 181 8.39 -12.45 12.07
CA LEU A 181 9.04 -13.11 13.22
C LEU A 181 10.32 -13.88 12.85
N ARG A 182 10.52 -14.15 11.55
CA ARG A 182 11.56 -15.07 11.06
C ARG A 182 12.59 -14.41 10.13
N ASP A 183 12.43 -13.12 9.84
CA ASP A 183 13.39 -12.40 9.01
C ASP A 183 14.52 -11.83 9.87
N ASP A 184 15.73 -11.85 9.32
CA ASP A 184 16.90 -11.15 9.86
C ASP A 184 17.54 -10.31 8.74
N PRO A 185 17.55 -8.96 8.82
CA PRO A 185 16.91 -8.15 9.87
C PRO A 185 15.38 -8.22 9.81
N GLN A 186 14.75 -8.09 10.98
CA GLN A 186 13.29 -8.09 11.12
C GLN A 186 12.65 -7.05 10.20
N LYS A 187 11.50 -7.41 9.60
CA LYS A 187 10.75 -6.55 8.68
C LYS A 187 9.40 -6.17 9.23
N VAL A 188 8.86 -5.12 8.66
CA VAL A 188 7.49 -4.66 8.87
C VAL A 188 6.78 -4.66 7.52
N ALA A 189 5.66 -5.36 7.43
CA ALA A 189 4.85 -5.47 6.23
C ALA A 189 3.41 -5.06 6.51
N VAL A 190 2.67 -4.72 5.45
CA VAL A 190 1.23 -4.49 5.56
C VAL A 190 0.52 -5.76 6.00
N PHE A 191 -0.50 -5.60 6.84
CA PHE A 191 -1.16 -6.75 7.47
C PHE A 191 -1.92 -7.66 6.49
N HIS A 192 -2.31 -7.14 5.31
CA HIS A 192 -3.08 -7.88 4.32
C HIS A 192 -2.81 -7.40 2.89
N SER A 193 -2.87 -8.31 1.91
CA SER A 193 -2.66 -8.00 0.48
C SER A 193 -3.69 -6.99 -0.06
N SER A 194 -4.95 -7.06 0.37
CA SER A 194 -5.95 -6.05 -0.03
C SER A 194 -5.56 -4.64 0.45
N PHE A 195 -4.90 -4.52 1.59
CA PHE A 195 -4.41 -3.22 2.06
C PHE A 195 -3.21 -2.74 1.26
N TYR A 196 -2.34 -3.66 0.82
CA TYR A 196 -1.30 -3.34 -0.17
C TYR A 196 -1.90 -2.70 -1.43
N PHE A 197 -2.91 -3.36 -2.04
CA PHE A 197 -3.58 -2.84 -3.23
C PHE A 197 -4.30 -1.51 -2.99
N TYR A 198 -4.94 -1.35 -1.84
CA TYR A 198 -5.57 -0.08 -1.44
C TYR A 198 -4.57 1.08 -1.47
N ILE A 199 -3.33 0.85 -1.04
CA ILE A 199 -2.28 1.87 -1.07
C ILE A 199 -1.72 2.05 -2.48
N ALA A 200 -1.41 0.94 -3.18
CA ALA A 200 -0.81 0.95 -4.51
C ALA A 200 -1.70 1.66 -5.54
N GLU A 201 -3.01 1.44 -5.47
CA GLU A 201 -4.04 2.09 -6.30
C GLU A 201 -4.42 3.49 -5.81
N ARG A 202 -3.78 3.98 -4.74
CA ARG A 202 -3.91 5.35 -4.22
C ARG A 202 -5.33 5.74 -3.81
N TYR A 203 -6.07 4.82 -3.21
CA TYR A 203 -7.40 5.12 -2.64
C TYR A 203 -7.33 6.23 -1.57
N ASN A 204 -6.20 6.37 -0.87
CA ASN A 204 -6.00 7.36 0.17
C ASN A 204 -4.96 8.44 -0.19
N GLN A 205 -5.36 9.71 -0.14
CA GLN A 205 -4.47 10.83 -0.45
C GLN A 205 -3.40 11.07 0.62
N ALA A 206 -3.67 10.80 1.90
CA ALA A 206 -2.72 11.09 2.99
C ALA A 206 -1.51 10.15 2.90
N ILE A 207 -1.76 8.85 2.70
CA ILE A 207 -0.70 7.86 2.45
C ILE A 207 0.06 8.20 1.17
N HIS A 208 -0.66 8.61 0.11
CA HIS A 208 0.01 9.02 -1.12
C HIS A 208 0.95 10.21 -0.91
N ARG A 209 0.53 11.25 -0.18
CA ARG A 209 1.40 12.39 0.18
C ARG A 209 2.60 11.94 1.01
N ALA A 210 2.41 11.07 1.98
CA ALA A 210 3.50 10.49 2.78
C ALA A 210 4.49 9.72 1.90
N SER A 211 4.01 8.96 0.91
CA SER A 211 4.86 8.22 -0.04
C SER A 211 5.78 9.14 -0.86
N LEU A 212 5.31 10.34 -1.20
CA LEU A 212 6.09 11.35 -1.92
C LEU A 212 7.17 11.98 -1.03
N GLN A 213 6.94 12.04 0.29
CA GLN A 213 7.89 12.61 1.25
C GLN A 213 8.99 11.60 1.61
N ILE A 214 8.63 10.35 1.87
CA ILE A 214 9.58 9.31 2.29
C ILE A 214 10.48 8.78 1.18
N ASN A 215 10.08 8.99 -0.08
CA ASN A 215 10.86 8.58 -1.26
C ASN A 215 11.54 9.77 -1.95
N ARG A 216 11.63 10.94 -1.29
CA ARG A 216 12.43 12.04 -1.82
C ARG A 216 13.87 11.58 -1.99
N LYS A 217 14.31 11.49 -3.26
CA LYS A 217 15.73 11.38 -3.56
C LYS A 217 16.38 12.68 -3.12
N THR A 218 17.15 12.65 -2.04
CA THR A 218 18.03 13.77 -1.69
C THR A 218 18.96 13.98 -2.88
N PRO A 219 18.95 15.14 -3.56
CA PRO A 219 19.93 15.39 -4.61
C PRO A 219 21.30 15.43 -3.94
N ARG A 220 22.09 14.36 -4.16
CA ARG A 220 23.46 14.27 -3.66
C ARG A 220 24.31 15.17 -4.54
N PHE A 221 24.49 16.42 -4.12
CA PHE A 221 25.55 17.26 -4.67
C PHE A 221 26.86 16.75 -4.09
N GLU A 222 27.55 15.89 -4.83
CA GLU A 222 28.92 15.52 -4.45
C GLU A 222 29.78 16.79 -4.48
N PRO A 223 30.53 17.11 -3.42
CA PRO A 223 31.47 18.20 -3.47
C PRO A 223 32.50 17.88 -4.56
N GLN A 224 32.43 18.62 -5.66
CA GLN A 224 33.47 18.57 -6.69
C GLN A 224 34.75 19.10 -6.05
N ASN A 225 35.70 18.21 -5.78
CA ASN A 225 37.08 18.61 -5.54
C ASN A 225 37.59 19.24 -6.83
N VAL A 226 37.51 20.56 -6.93
CA VAL A 226 38.12 21.32 -8.03
C VAL A 226 39.64 21.23 -7.81
N PRO A 227 40.39 20.48 -8.64
CA PRO A 227 41.83 20.42 -8.51
C PRO A 227 42.37 21.69 -9.17
N GLY A 228 42.58 22.72 -8.36
CA GLY A 228 43.16 23.97 -8.81
C GLY A 228 43.12 25.00 -7.70
N MET A 229 44.27 25.63 -7.41
CA MET A 229 44.29 26.84 -6.59
C MET A 229 43.24 27.82 -7.14
N PRO A 230 42.41 28.45 -6.28
CA PRO A 230 41.47 29.47 -6.72
C PRO A 230 42.27 30.58 -7.43
N GLY A 231 42.10 30.68 -8.75
CA GLY A 231 42.76 31.73 -9.53
C GLY A 231 42.36 33.10 -8.99
N LYS A 232 43.33 34.00 -8.83
CA LYS A 232 43.14 35.36 -8.27
C LYS A 232 41.80 35.96 -8.72
N ALA A 233 40.95 36.26 -7.74
CA ALA A 233 39.69 36.93 -7.98
C ALA A 233 39.98 38.33 -8.53
N THR A 234 39.76 38.52 -9.83
CA THR A 234 39.72 39.85 -10.43
C THR A 234 38.31 40.44 -10.25
N PRO A 235 38.17 41.77 -10.09
CA PRO A 235 36.87 42.42 -9.86
C PRO A 235 35.79 42.05 -10.91
N LEU A 236 36.22 41.72 -12.13
CA LEU A 236 35.36 41.30 -13.24
C LEU A 236 34.69 39.93 -13.04
N LYS A 237 35.23 39.03 -12.21
CA LYS A 237 34.63 37.71 -11.95
C LYS A 237 33.55 37.74 -10.87
N ILE A 238 33.62 38.67 -9.92
CA ILE A 238 32.67 38.79 -8.81
C ILE A 238 31.33 39.35 -9.31
N ALA A 239 31.34 40.20 -10.34
CA ALA A 239 30.13 40.79 -10.91
C ALA A 239 29.19 39.78 -11.60
N ARG A 240 29.65 38.56 -11.95
CA ARG A 240 28.81 37.54 -12.60
C ARG A 240 28.07 36.61 -11.63
N SER A 241 28.43 36.59 -10.34
CA SER A 241 27.80 35.71 -9.34
C SER A 241 26.85 36.44 -8.39
N ALA A 242 26.69 37.76 -8.53
CA ALA A 242 25.59 38.47 -7.87
C ALA A 242 24.35 38.36 -8.76
N THR A 243 23.41 37.51 -8.37
CA THR A 243 22.04 37.54 -8.87
C THR A 243 21.45 38.91 -8.50
N MET A 244 21.45 39.85 -9.45
CA MET A 244 20.72 41.11 -9.27
C MET A 244 19.21 40.81 -9.26
N PRO A 245 18.42 41.49 -8.40
CA PRO A 245 16.97 41.37 -8.42
C PRO A 245 16.44 41.92 -9.75
N VAL A 246 15.47 41.18 -10.30
CA VAL A 246 14.75 41.49 -11.53
C VAL A 246 14.07 42.85 -11.38
N VAL A 247 14.49 43.84 -12.17
CA VAL A 247 13.68 45.02 -12.48
C VAL A 247 13.10 44.79 -13.87
N ASP A 248 11.77 44.82 -13.89
CA ASP A 248 10.89 44.57 -15.02
C ASP A 248 11.04 45.68 -16.06
N GLU A 249 11.44 45.33 -17.28
CA GLU A 249 11.05 45.99 -18.54
C GLU A 249 11.62 45.18 -19.73
N THR A 250 10.73 44.73 -20.60
CA THR A 250 10.98 43.88 -21.78
C THR A 250 11.67 44.67 -22.92
N PRO A 251 12.26 44.05 -23.99
CA PRO A 251 11.90 42.76 -24.57
C PRO A 251 13.02 41.75 -24.88
N LYS A 252 12.57 40.49 -24.91
CA LYS A 252 13.27 39.23 -25.19
C LYS A 252 14.29 39.33 -26.33
N ARG A 253 15.58 39.15 -25.99
CA ARG A 253 16.59 38.68 -26.96
C ARG A 253 16.74 37.16 -26.79
N PHE A 254 16.27 36.42 -27.78
CA PHE A 254 16.58 35.00 -27.95
C PHE A 254 18.10 34.84 -28.10
N ILE A 255 18.75 34.27 -27.09
CA ILE A 255 20.15 33.84 -27.19
C ILE A 255 20.13 32.41 -27.73
N SER A 256 20.31 32.30 -29.04
CA SER A 256 20.60 31.02 -29.70
C SER A 256 21.91 30.44 -29.15
N ARG A 257 21.84 29.23 -28.61
CA ARG A 257 23.04 28.49 -28.18
C ARG A 257 23.68 27.85 -29.40
N LYS A 258 24.99 28.10 -29.59
CA LYS A 258 25.82 27.37 -30.56
C LYS A 258 25.66 25.85 -30.29
N ASN A 259 25.36 25.10 -31.34
CA ASN A 259 25.18 23.63 -31.42
C ASN A 259 23.76 23.07 -31.19
N THR A 260 22.71 23.81 -31.56
CA THR A 260 21.39 23.19 -31.81
C THR A 260 21.28 22.88 -33.30
N ARG A 261 21.28 21.59 -33.70
CA ARG A 261 20.89 21.16 -35.05
C ARG A 261 19.37 21.14 -35.12
N GLU A 262 18.81 21.83 -36.10
CA GLU A 262 17.39 21.77 -36.44
C GLU A 262 17.06 20.38 -37.00
N TRP A 263 15.97 19.79 -36.53
CA TRP A 263 15.41 18.57 -37.11
C TRP A 263 14.44 18.98 -38.22
N HIS A 264 14.66 18.45 -39.42
CA HIS A 264 13.70 18.50 -40.53
C HIS A 264 12.54 17.54 -40.27
#